data_AF-A0A3M7B760-F1
#
_entry.id   AF-A0A3M7B760-F1
#
_cell.length_a   1.000
_cell.length_b   1.000
_cell.length_c   1.000
_cell.angle_alpha   90.00
_cell.angle_beta   90.00
_cell.angle_gamma   90.00
#
_symmetry.space_group_name_H-M   'P 1'
#
loop_
_entity.id
_entity.type
_entity.pdbx_description
1 polymer ?
#
loop_
_entity_poly.entity_id
_entity_poly.type
_entity_poly.pdbx_seq_one_letter_code
_entity_poly.pdbx_strand_id
1 'polypeptide(L)'
;MPPRRKQASATTSAATSALPSTVTSAATSRSPSPEPRQPFRFFDLPSELRLRIYEEVLVVHDTLDLEPSNYRRILPRLALFLVSRRMHEEAYRVFYAQPLRLFPVHGRFFYTKKPLLQRLPPPYRAAVNTIELRLGPGWTKPPRCQDTWREELGLQDCTNLRRVKIMVEIDTSDSIFLGFRGQNANEDTYKFFCLELLRGLLVRVPSLETVEIDAYPGVKKDSPLVMALRRLVQSERSSIRLTWGPLRGWEKEGDEAGEIGLERAMAGLGLGSASAVSTSASQQQNAARIVQVQA
;
A
#
# COMPACT_ATOMS: atom_id res chain seq x y z
N MET A 1 51.52 -14.35 3.62
CA MET A 1 52.11 -13.44 4.62
C MET A 1 51.12 -13.26 5.77
N PRO A 2 51.45 -13.64 7.01
CA PRO A 2 50.59 -13.42 8.17
C PRO A 2 50.72 -11.98 8.72
N PRO A 3 49.71 -11.46 9.44
CA PRO A 3 49.59 -10.05 9.77
C PRO A 3 50.43 -9.60 10.98
N ARG A 4 50.99 -8.40 10.86
CA ARG A 4 51.85 -7.74 11.86
C ARG A 4 50.99 -7.07 12.93
N ARG A 5 51.01 -7.65 14.13
CA ARG A 5 50.49 -7.12 15.40
C ARG A 5 51.29 -5.86 15.78
N LYS A 6 50.62 -4.74 16.09
CA LYS A 6 51.21 -3.61 16.82
C LYS A 6 50.33 -3.22 18.00
N GLN A 7 51.01 -2.97 19.11
CA GLN A 7 50.54 -2.89 20.48
C GLN A 7 49.90 -1.54 20.79
N ALA A 8 48.98 -1.58 21.75
CA ALA A 8 48.50 -0.41 22.48
C ALA A 8 49.64 0.22 23.29
N SER A 9 49.62 1.55 23.40
CA SER A 9 50.37 2.28 24.41
C SER A 9 49.45 3.28 25.08
N ALA A 10 49.41 3.19 26.40
CA ALA A 10 48.62 4.00 27.31
C ALA A 10 49.46 5.19 27.82
N THR A 11 48.75 6.11 28.51
CA THR A 11 49.27 7.20 29.37
C THR A 11 49.96 8.35 28.62
N THR A 12 49.66 9.62 28.88
CA THR A 12 49.92 10.27 30.18
C THR A 12 49.16 11.60 30.29
N SER A 13 48.61 11.85 31.47
CA SER A 13 48.07 13.12 31.93
C SER A 13 49.14 14.21 32.00
N ALA A 14 48.83 15.42 31.56
CA ALA A 14 49.59 16.61 31.93
C ALA A 14 48.61 17.72 32.32
N ALA A 15 48.61 18.03 33.62
CA ALA A 15 47.98 19.20 34.20
C ALA A 15 48.74 20.45 33.77
N THR A 16 48.04 21.53 33.45
CA THR A 16 48.64 22.87 33.42
C THR A 16 47.61 23.85 33.96
N SER A 17 47.97 24.44 35.10
CA SER A 17 47.29 25.53 35.77
C SER A 17 47.59 26.85 35.06
N ALA A 18 46.55 27.68 34.87
CA ALA A 18 46.70 29.13 34.73
C ALA A 18 45.43 29.80 35.28
N LEU A 19 45.63 30.68 36.25
CA LEU A 19 44.62 31.48 36.97
C LEU A 19 44.32 32.81 36.20
N PRO A 20 43.35 33.62 36.67
CA PRO A 20 42.31 34.20 35.81
C PRO A 20 42.56 35.65 35.41
N SER A 21 41.97 36.06 34.29
CA SER A 21 41.82 37.47 33.93
C SER A 21 40.35 37.86 34.08
N THR A 22 40.09 38.62 35.14
CA THR A 22 38.85 39.33 35.43
C THR A 22 38.56 40.35 34.32
N VAL A 23 37.53 40.07 33.52
CA VAL A 23 36.86 41.10 32.71
C VAL A 23 35.40 41.12 33.11
N THR A 24 35.08 42.12 33.93
CA THR A 24 33.75 42.47 34.41
C THR A 24 32.91 42.94 33.22
N SER A 25 32.10 42.04 32.65
CA SER A 25 31.01 42.43 31.74
C SER A 25 29.69 42.31 32.49
N ALA A 26 29.29 43.42 33.11
CA ALA A 26 27.98 43.61 33.70
C ALA A 26 26.95 43.83 32.59
N ALA A 27 26.37 42.75 32.08
CA ALA A 27 25.13 42.75 31.34
C ALA A 27 24.35 41.47 31.67
N THR A 28 23.67 41.48 32.82
CA THR A 28 22.78 40.41 33.27
C THR A 28 21.46 40.46 32.50
N SER A 29 21.45 39.99 31.24
CA SER A 29 20.24 39.40 30.67
C SER A 29 20.17 37.93 31.09
N ARG A 30 19.90 37.69 32.38
CA ARG A 30 19.67 36.35 32.94
C ARG A 30 18.25 35.90 32.55
N SER A 31 18.05 35.52 31.28
CA SER A 31 17.07 34.47 31.01
C SER A 31 17.58 33.21 31.74
N PRO A 32 16.80 32.59 32.63
CA PRO A 32 17.25 31.38 33.31
C PRO A 32 17.68 30.36 32.26
N SER A 33 18.90 29.83 32.40
CA SER A 33 19.36 28.71 31.58
C SER A 33 18.31 27.60 31.69
N PRO A 34 17.75 27.09 30.58
CA PRO A 34 16.68 26.12 30.64
C PRO A 34 17.12 24.94 31.50
N GLU A 35 16.38 24.66 32.57
CA GLU A 35 16.64 23.50 33.42
C GLU A 35 16.66 22.24 32.54
N PRO A 36 17.58 21.29 32.80
CA PRO A 36 17.68 20.08 32.01
C PRO A 36 16.34 19.34 32.03
N ARG A 37 15.65 19.35 30.88
CA ARG A 37 14.33 18.72 30.74
C ARG A 37 14.47 17.22 31.02
N GLN A 38 13.71 16.72 31.98
CA GLN A 38 13.65 15.28 32.22
C GLN A 38 13.08 14.57 30.98
N PRO A 39 13.66 13.43 30.57
CA PRO A 39 13.14 12.68 29.44
C PRO A 39 11.77 12.09 29.78
N PHE A 40 10.91 12.03 28.78
CA PHE A 40 9.58 11.43 28.91
C PHE A 40 9.69 9.93 29.20
N ARG A 41 9.05 9.48 30.29
CA ARG A 41 9.04 8.06 30.68
C ARG A 41 8.03 7.27 29.86
N PHE A 42 8.40 6.98 28.61
CA PHE A 42 7.52 6.34 27.64
C PHE A 42 6.88 5.02 28.14
N PHE A 43 7.61 4.22 28.92
CA PHE A 43 7.12 2.93 29.43
C PHE A 43 6.24 3.02 30.67
N ASP A 44 6.09 4.20 31.26
CA ASP A 44 5.12 4.45 32.33
C ASP A 44 3.71 4.66 31.77
N LEU A 45 3.58 4.82 30.44
CA LEU A 45 2.30 4.82 29.75
C LEU A 45 1.66 3.42 29.71
N PRO A 46 0.32 3.33 29.82
CA PRO A 46 -0.44 2.12 29.50
C PRO A 46 -0.11 1.57 28.10
N SER A 47 -0.21 0.25 27.94
CA SER A 47 0.07 -0.45 26.67
C SER A 47 -0.70 0.13 25.49
N GLU A 48 -1.96 0.49 25.72
CA GLU A 48 -2.90 0.95 24.70
C GLU A 48 -2.40 2.26 24.08
N LEU A 49 -1.96 3.21 24.92
CA LEU A 49 -1.40 4.48 24.47
C LEU A 49 -0.08 4.28 23.73
N ARG A 50 0.76 3.35 24.19
CA ARG A 50 2.02 3.03 23.52
C ARG A 50 1.79 2.43 22.14
N LEU A 51 0.81 1.53 21.99
CA LEU A 51 0.39 0.99 20.70
C LEU A 51 -0.12 2.07 19.75
N ARG A 52 -0.93 3.02 20.23
CA ARG A 52 -1.35 4.17 19.41
C ARG A 52 -0.17 5.03 18.95
N ILE A 53 0.80 5.29 19.82
CA ILE A 53 2.02 6.02 19.43
C ILE A 53 2.81 5.23 18.37
N TYR A 54 2.93 3.91 18.51
CA TYR A 54 3.57 3.09 17.49
C TYR A 54 2.83 3.13 16.16
N GLU A 55 1.49 3.10 16.16
CA GLU A 55 0.69 3.23 14.93
C GLU A 55 1.04 4.52 14.18
N GLU A 56 1.05 5.66 14.87
CA GLU A 56 1.36 6.96 14.26
C GLU A 56 2.78 7.05 13.71
N VAL A 57 3.77 6.47 14.41
CA VAL A 57 5.18 6.60 14.03
C VAL A 57 5.63 5.55 13.01
N LEU A 58 5.13 4.32 13.12
CA LEU A 58 5.60 3.17 12.33
C LEU A 58 4.76 2.93 11.07
N VAL A 59 3.48 3.29 11.07
CA VAL A 59 2.62 3.02 9.92
C VAL A 59 2.99 3.94 8.76
N VAL A 60 3.12 3.32 7.60
CA VAL A 60 3.26 3.93 6.30
C VAL A 60 1.92 3.65 5.61
N HIS A 61 1.21 4.66 5.14
CA HIS A 61 -0.09 4.51 4.47
C HIS A 61 0.03 3.90 3.04
N ASP A 62 0.96 2.95 2.87
CA ASP A 62 1.30 2.31 1.61
C ASP A 62 1.83 0.90 1.90
N THR A 63 1.83 0.04 0.89
CA THR A 63 2.26 -1.35 1.04
C THR A 63 3.76 -1.46 1.30
N LEU A 64 4.12 -2.30 2.27
CA LEU A 64 5.52 -2.62 2.55
C LEU A 64 6.08 -3.50 1.43
N ASP A 65 7.08 -2.99 0.71
CA ASP A 65 7.70 -3.67 -0.43
C ASP A 65 9.22 -3.42 -0.48
N LEU A 66 9.92 -4.11 -1.39
CA LEU A 66 11.29 -3.86 -1.78
C LEU A 66 11.41 -2.72 -2.79
N GLU A 67 10.60 -1.67 -2.68
CA GLU A 67 10.69 -0.54 -3.61
C GLU A 67 12.03 0.20 -3.46
N PRO A 68 12.68 0.64 -4.56
CA PRO A 68 13.94 1.38 -4.47
C PRO A 68 13.88 2.66 -3.63
N SER A 69 12.71 3.30 -3.53
CA SER A 69 12.48 4.52 -2.76
C SER A 69 12.24 4.27 -1.25
N ASN A 70 11.92 3.02 -0.88
CA ASN A 70 11.47 2.68 0.48
C ASN A 70 12.52 2.89 1.56
N TYR A 71 13.82 2.89 1.24
CA TYR A 71 14.84 3.16 2.26
C TYR A 71 14.67 4.55 2.89
N ARG A 72 14.19 5.57 2.15
CA ARG A 72 13.96 6.91 2.72
C ARG A 72 12.73 6.96 3.61
N ARG A 73 11.69 6.20 3.27
CA ARG A 73 10.42 6.16 4.00
C ARG A 73 10.48 5.24 5.22
N ILE A 74 11.08 4.07 5.07
CA ILE A 74 11.04 2.99 6.07
C ILE A 74 12.23 3.04 7.03
N LEU A 75 13.46 3.26 6.53
CA LEU A 75 14.67 3.16 7.36
C LEU A 75 14.64 4.04 8.62
N PRO A 76 14.18 5.32 8.57
CA PRO A 76 14.12 6.15 9.77
C PRO A 76 13.19 5.57 10.86
N ARG A 77 12.12 4.87 10.47
CA ARG A 77 11.14 4.26 11.38
C ARG A 77 11.69 3.02 12.06
N LEU A 78 12.62 2.31 11.39
CA LEU A 78 13.25 1.10 11.94
C LEU A 78 14.18 1.39 13.13
N ALA A 79 14.55 2.65 13.37
CA ALA A 79 15.37 3.03 14.53
C ALA A 79 14.70 2.64 15.86
N LEU A 80 13.36 2.67 15.94
CA LEU A 80 12.61 2.28 17.14
C LEU A 80 12.84 0.82 17.56
N PHE A 81 13.14 -0.05 16.60
CA PHE A 81 13.38 -1.47 16.86
C PHE A 81 14.70 -1.73 17.59
N LEU A 82 15.57 -0.72 17.67
CA LEU A 82 16.91 -0.82 18.25
C LEU A 82 17.01 -0.18 19.65
N VAL A 83 15.94 0.44 20.13
CA VAL A 83 15.96 1.19 21.41
C VAL A 83 16.00 0.24 22.61
N SER A 84 15.09 -0.75 22.67
CA SER A 84 15.05 -1.76 23.73
C SER A 84 14.31 -3.01 23.27
N ARG A 85 14.50 -4.13 23.97
CA ARG A 85 13.75 -5.38 23.69
C ARG A 85 12.24 -5.20 23.85
N ARG A 86 11.80 -4.49 24.89
CA ARG A 86 10.37 -4.22 25.12
C ARG A 86 9.78 -3.37 24.00
N MET A 87 10.51 -2.34 23.54
CA MET A 87 10.08 -1.52 22.41
C MET A 87 10.00 -2.35 21.13
N HIS A 88 11.01 -3.16 20.86
CA HIS A 88 11.06 -4.04 19.69
C HIS A 88 9.83 -4.96 19.63
N GLU A 89 9.54 -5.66 20.72
CA GLU A 89 8.42 -6.60 20.82
C GLU A 89 7.08 -5.94 20.49
N GLU A 90 6.82 -4.73 20.99
CA GLU A 90 5.56 -4.04 20.71
C GLU A 90 5.55 -3.45 19.29
N ALA A 91 6.66 -2.82 18.88
CA ALA A 91 6.78 -2.13 17.61
C ALA A 91 6.65 -3.07 16.40
N TYR A 92 7.28 -4.25 16.42
CA TYR A 92 7.27 -5.12 15.24
C TYR A 92 5.87 -5.64 14.92
N ARG A 93 5.05 -5.90 15.94
CA ARG A 93 3.67 -6.37 15.76
C ARG A 93 2.83 -5.32 15.05
N VAL A 94 2.98 -4.04 15.42
CA VAL A 94 2.31 -2.91 14.76
C VAL A 94 2.85 -2.70 13.34
N PHE A 95 4.16 -2.72 13.18
CA PHE A 95 4.78 -2.44 11.88
C PHE A 95 4.44 -3.48 10.82
N TYR A 96 4.51 -4.77 11.13
CA TYR A 96 4.23 -5.85 10.17
C TYR A 96 2.73 -6.19 10.04
N ALA A 97 1.87 -5.62 10.87
CA ALA A 97 0.42 -5.68 10.68
C ALA A 97 -0.07 -4.84 9.48
N GLN A 98 0.81 -4.05 8.87
CA GLN A 98 0.51 -3.31 7.64
C GLN A 98 0.48 -4.24 6.41
N PRO A 99 -0.21 -3.85 5.33
CA PRO A 99 -0.21 -4.62 4.09
C PRO A 99 1.21 -4.80 3.53
N LEU A 100 1.59 -6.04 3.26
CA LEU A 100 2.89 -6.38 2.69
C LEU A 100 2.74 -6.85 1.24
N ARG A 101 3.53 -6.29 0.33
CA ARG A 101 3.51 -6.74 -1.06
C ARG A 101 4.25 -8.08 -1.18
N LEU A 102 3.57 -9.07 -1.77
CA LEU A 102 4.10 -10.42 -1.88
C LEU A 102 5.32 -10.49 -2.80
N PHE A 103 5.20 -9.87 -3.97
CA PHE A 103 6.23 -9.87 -5.00
C PHE A 103 6.56 -8.45 -5.46
N PRO A 104 7.85 -8.13 -5.68
CA PRO A 104 8.24 -6.84 -6.23
C PRO A 104 7.68 -6.64 -7.64
N VAL A 105 7.33 -5.41 -7.95
CA VAL A 105 6.61 -5.06 -9.19
C VAL A 105 7.50 -4.34 -10.21
N HIS A 106 8.58 -3.71 -9.76
CA HIS A 106 9.52 -3.02 -10.64
C HIS A 106 10.89 -2.82 -9.98
N GLY A 107 11.81 -2.21 -10.73
CA GLY A 107 13.14 -1.82 -10.24
C GLY A 107 14.08 -3.01 -10.05
N ARG A 108 15.16 -2.77 -9.28
CA ARG A 108 16.26 -3.75 -9.13
C ARG A 108 15.86 -5.09 -8.51
N PHE A 109 14.73 -5.13 -7.81
CA PHE A 109 14.25 -6.33 -7.12
C PHE A 109 13.22 -7.10 -7.92
N PHE A 110 12.82 -6.65 -9.11
CA PHE A 110 11.81 -7.34 -9.92
C PHE A 110 12.19 -8.80 -10.24
N TYR A 111 13.46 -9.06 -10.53
CA TYR A 111 14.00 -10.42 -10.74
C TYR A 111 14.78 -10.96 -9.54
N THR A 112 14.49 -10.49 -8.32
CA THR A 112 15.14 -10.98 -7.11
C THR A 112 14.90 -12.48 -6.93
N LYS A 113 15.87 -13.24 -6.41
CA LYS A 113 15.63 -14.64 -6.03
C LYS A 113 14.79 -14.79 -4.76
N LYS A 114 14.79 -13.76 -3.91
CA LYS A 114 14.11 -13.74 -2.61
C LYS A 114 13.23 -12.50 -2.51
N PRO A 115 11.88 -12.59 -2.60
CA PRO A 115 10.99 -11.46 -2.36
C PRO A 115 10.97 -11.04 -0.88
N LEU A 116 10.23 -9.99 -0.52
CA LEU A 116 10.25 -9.43 0.84
C LEU A 116 9.88 -10.47 1.90
N LEU A 117 8.77 -11.19 1.70
CA LEU A 117 8.25 -12.17 2.65
C LEU A 117 9.30 -13.24 3.01
N GLN A 118 9.99 -13.77 1.99
CA GLN A 118 11.06 -14.75 2.17
C GLN A 118 12.24 -14.21 2.97
N ARG A 119 12.48 -12.90 2.98
CA ARG A 119 13.58 -12.27 3.74
C ARG A 119 13.23 -12.03 5.20
N LEU A 120 11.95 -12.05 5.56
CA LEU A 120 11.51 -11.87 6.94
C LEU A 120 11.79 -13.13 7.77
N PRO A 121 12.29 -12.99 9.00
CA PRO A 121 12.28 -14.06 9.99
C PRO A 121 10.86 -14.58 10.27
N PRO A 122 10.69 -15.86 10.67
CA PRO A 122 9.37 -16.44 10.95
C PRO A 122 8.48 -15.65 11.92
N PRO A 123 8.99 -15.05 13.03
CA PRO A 123 8.14 -14.26 13.93
C PRO A 123 7.51 -13.04 13.27
N TYR A 124 8.17 -12.44 12.28
CA TYR A 124 7.64 -11.29 11.56
C TYR A 124 6.64 -11.72 10.49
N ARG A 125 6.87 -12.87 9.82
CA ARG A 125 5.88 -13.47 8.91
C ARG A 125 4.58 -13.79 9.65
N ALA A 126 4.70 -14.33 10.86
CA ALA A 126 3.55 -14.62 11.72
C ALA A 126 2.78 -13.36 12.12
N ALA A 127 3.38 -12.16 12.10
CA ALA A 127 2.68 -10.90 12.40
C ALA A 127 1.94 -10.30 11.18
N VAL A 128 2.22 -10.79 9.96
CA VAL A 128 1.57 -10.29 8.75
C VAL A 128 0.10 -10.72 8.73
N ASN A 129 -0.80 -9.75 8.63
CA ASN A 129 -2.26 -9.99 8.58
C ASN A 129 -2.87 -9.78 7.18
N THR A 130 -2.17 -9.03 6.32
CA THR A 130 -2.65 -8.63 4.99
C THR A 130 -1.49 -8.68 4.00
N ILE A 131 -1.72 -9.34 2.86
CA ILE A 131 -0.76 -9.36 1.76
C ILE A 131 -1.39 -8.76 0.51
N GLU A 132 -0.63 -7.96 -0.23
CA GLU A 132 -0.99 -7.46 -1.55
C GLU A 132 -0.31 -8.29 -2.66
N LEU A 133 -1.11 -8.78 -3.60
CA LEU A 133 -0.70 -9.43 -4.83
C LEU A 133 -1.04 -8.51 -6.00
N ARG A 134 -0.01 -7.94 -6.65
CA ARG A 134 -0.17 -7.11 -7.85
C ARG A 134 -0.01 -7.93 -9.11
N LEU A 135 -0.98 -7.83 -10.02
CA LEU A 135 -1.04 -8.52 -11.29
C LEU A 135 -0.87 -7.49 -12.42
N GLY A 136 0.38 -7.28 -12.86
CA GLY A 136 0.63 -6.47 -14.04
C GLY A 136 2.01 -6.64 -14.67
N PRO A 137 3.04 -5.91 -14.21
CA PRO A 137 4.33 -5.86 -14.87
C PRO A 137 4.99 -7.22 -15.07
N GLY A 138 5.69 -7.34 -16.21
CA GLY A 138 6.38 -8.57 -16.62
C GLY A 138 5.45 -9.68 -17.09
N TRP A 139 4.20 -9.41 -17.41
CA TRP A 139 3.24 -10.39 -17.96
C TRP A 139 3.73 -11.15 -19.21
N THR A 140 4.65 -10.56 -20.00
CA THR A 140 5.27 -11.23 -21.15
C THR A 140 6.30 -12.30 -20.74
N LYS A 141 6.95 -12.12 -19.59
CA LYS A 141 7.94 -13.03 -19.02
C LYS A 141 7.97 -12.87 -17.50
N PRO A 142 6.99 -13.47 -16.78
CA PRO A 142 6.88 -13.28 -15.34
C PRO A 142 8.16 -13.71 -14.60
N PRO A 143 8.62 -12.94 -13.59
CA PRO A 143 9.80 -13.30 -12.81
C PRO A 143 9.66 -14.66 -12.13
N ARG A 144 10.74 -15.46 -12.13
CA ARG A 144 10.76 -16.79 -11.49
C ARG A 144 10.53 -16.79 -9.98
N CYS A 145 10.67 -15.63 -9.33
CA CYS A 145 10.39 -15.50 -7.90
C CYS A 145 8.90 -15.35 -7.60
N GLN A 146 8.08 -15.04 -8.60
CA GLN A 146 6.63 -15.00 -8.48
C GLN A 146 6.10 -16.42 -8.57
N ASP A 147 6.19 -17.12 -7.46
CA ASP A 147 5.75 -18.50 -7.33
C ASP A 147 5.33 -18.75 -5.88
N THR A 148 4.04 -18.94 -5.67
CA THR A 148 3.42 -19.18 -4.37
C THR A 148 3.55 -20.61 -3.89
N TRP A 149 3.93 -21.56 -4.75
CA TRP A 149 4.09 -22.97 -4.38
C TRP A 149 5.43 -23.26 -3.69
N ARG A 150 6.41 -22.39 -3.88
CA ARG A 150 7.74 -22.49 -3.28
C ARG A 150 7.71 -22.50 -1.74
N GLU A 151 8.26 -23.53 -1.11
CA GLU A 151 8.31 -23.66 0.35
C GLU A 151 9.05 -22.50 1.01
N GLU A 152 10.18 -22.09 0.43
CA GLU A 152 11.05 -21.06 0.94
C GLU A 152 10.43 -19.66 0.93
N LEU A 153 9.28 -19.48 0.27
CA LEU A 153 8.52 -18.21 0.33
C LEU A 153 8.02 -17.93 1.76
N GLY A 154 7.79 -18.97 2.57
CA GLY A 154 7.39 -18.82 3.98
C GLY A 154 5.91 -18.51 4.20
N LEU A 155 5.03 -18.83 3.23
CA LEU A 155 3.59 -18.61 3.37
C LEU A 155 2.97 -19.38 4.55
N GLN A 156 3.49 -20.57 4.88
CA GLN A 156 3.01 -21.38 6.00
C GLN A 156 3.29 -20.73 7.37
N ASP A 157 4.32 -19.87 7.46
CA ASP A 157 4.63 -19.13 8.69
C ASP A 157 3.69 -17.94 8.91
N CYS A 158 2.87 -17.59 7.92
CA CYS A 158 1.94 -16.44 7.98
C CYS A 158 0.65 -16.81 8.73
N THR A 159 0.78 -17.24 9.97
CA THR A 159 -0.33 -17.78 10.78
C THR A 159 -1.43 -16.76 11.07
N ASN A 160 -1.11 -15.46 11.10
CA ASN A 160 -2.09 -14.38 11.27
C ASN A 160 -2.60 -13.77 9.96
N LEU A 161 -2.21 -14.29 8.78
CA LEU A 161 -2.71 -13.78 7.51
C LEU A 161 -4.21 -14.05 7.42
N ARG A 162 -5.01 -12.98 7.25
CA ARG A 162 -6.48 -13.04 7.13
C ARG A 162 -6.99 -12.47 5.82
N ARG A 163 -6.23 -11.57 5.19
CA ARG A 163 -6.64 -10.88 3.97
C ARG A 163 -5.58 -10.95 2.87
N VAL A 164 -6.03 -11.23 1.66
CA VAL A 164 -5.26 -11.03 0.44
C VAL A 164 -5.94 -9.95 -0.39
N LYS A 165 -5.20 -8.90 -0.74
CA LYS A 165 -5.61 -7.84 -1.66
C LYS A 165 -5.02 -8.13 -3.03
N ILE A 166 -5.85 -8.26 -4.05
CA ILE A 166 -5.44 -8.48 -5.43
C ILE A 166 -5.64 -7.17 -6.17
N MET A 167 -4.56 -6.62 -6.70
CA MET A 167 -4.60 -5.41 -7.52
C MET A 167 -4.30 -5.78 -8.98
N VAL A 168 -5.31 -5.73 -9.84
CA VAL A 168 -5.17 -6.02 -11.27
C VAL A 168 -4.79 -4.74 -12.01
N GLU A 169 -3.55 -4.63 -12.46
CA GLU A 169 -3.11 -3.47 -13.24
C GLU A 169 -3.44 -3.62 -14.73
N ILE A 170 -3.42 -4.86 -15.24
CA ILE A 170 -3.62 -5.15 -16.66
C ILE A 170 -4.32 -6.50 -16.85
N ASP A 171 -5.24 -6.54 -17.82
CA ASP A 171 -5.79 -7.80 -18.34
C ASP A 171 -5.32 -7.98 -19.79
N THR A 172 -4.46 -8.97 -20.01
CA THR A 172 -3.83 -9.23 -21.32
C THR A 172 -4.70 -10.06 -22.26
N SER A 173 -5.92 -10.40 -21.86
CA SER A 173 -6.86 -11.16 -22.67
C SER A 173 -7.46 -10.33 -23.81
N ASP A 174 -7.36 -9.00 -23.76
CA ASP A 174 -7.82 -8.14 -24.86
C ASP A 174 -6.96 -8.31 -26.13
N SER A 175 -7.62 -8.23 -27.27
CA SER A 175 -7.05 -8.18 -28.62
C SER A 175 -5.96 -7.12 -28.80
N ILE A 176 -6.00 -6.01 -28.06
CA ILE A 176 -4.96 -4.95 -28.14
C ILE A 176 -3.57 -5.46 -27.75
N PHE A 177 -3.48 -6.57 -27.01
CA PHE A 177 -2.21 -7.19 -26.62
C PHE A 177 -1.70 -8.23 -27.63
N LEU A 178 -2.43 -8.47 -28.73
CA LEU A 178 -1.98 -9.34 -29.80
C LEU A 178 -0.64 -8.84 -30.36
N GLY A 179 0.35 -9.73 -30.45
CA GLY A 179 1.71 -9.40 -30.89
C GLY A 179 2.62 -8.82 -29.79
N PHE A 180 2.08 -8.37 -28.66
CA PHE A 180 2.86 -7.95 -27.48
C PHE A 180 3.08 -9.08 -26.48
N ARG A 181 2.40 -10.21 -26.66
CA ARG A 181 2.53 -11.39 -25.82
C ARG A 181 3.94 -11.98 -25.90
N GLY A 182 4.37 -12.60 -24.81
CA GLY A 182 5.63 -13.33 -24.77
C GLY A 182 5.72 -14.40 -25.87
N GLN A 183 6.93 -14.87 -26.14
CA GLN A 183 7.14 -15.94 -27.12
C GLN A 183 6.30 -17.17 -26.75
N ASN A 184 5.52 -17.68 -27.71
CA ASN A 184 4.58 -18.81 -27.55
C ASN A 184 3.46 -18.58 -26.51
N ALA A 185 3.19 -17.33 -26.12
CA ALA A 185 2.11 -17.00 -25.20
C ALA A 185 0.82 -16.62 -25.96
N ASN A 186 -0.31 -17.13 -25.46
CA ASN A 186 -1.64 -16.77 -25.91
C ASN A 186 -2.35 -15.86 -24.88
N GLU A 187 -3.59 -15.48 -25.18
CA GLU A 187 -4.43 -14.62 -24.32
C GLU A 187 -4.69 -15.17 -22.91
N ASP A 188 -4.54 -16.48 -22.73
CA ASP A 188 -4.78 -17.17 -21.46
C ASP A 188 -3.51 -17.40 -20.65
N THR A 189 -2.33 -17.28 -21.25
CA THR A 189 -1.06 -17.64 -20.61
C THR A 189 -0.84 -16.85 -19.32
N TYR A 190 -0.98 -15.52 -19.38
CA TYR A 190 -0.82 -14.68 -18.21
C TYR A 190 -1.99 -14.82 -17.23
N LYS A 191 -3.20 -15.06 -17.74
CA LYS A 191 -4.39 -15.33 -16.92
C LYS A 191 -4.17 -16.55 -16.05
N PHE A 192 -3.74 -17.68 -16.62
CA PHE A 192 -3.44 -18.90 -15.86
C PHE A 192 -2.31 -18.71 -14.87
N PHE A 193 -1.26 -17.97 -15.25
CA PHE A 193 -0.20 -17.61 -14.31
C PHE A 193 -0.76 -16.87 -13.08
N CYS A 194 -1.61 -15.86 -13.27
CA CYS A 194 -2.24 -15.13 -12.16
C CYS A 194 -3.12 -16.02 -11.28
N LEU A 195 -3.88 -16.93 -11.90
CA LEU A 195 -4.73 -17.88 -11.18
C LEU A 195 -3.90 -18.83 -10.32
N GLU A 196 -2.77 -19.32 -10.82
CA GLU A 196 -1.89 -20.20 -10.05
C GLU A 196 -1.24 -19.50 -8.85
N LEU A 197 -0.91 -18.19 -8.97
CA LEU A 197 -0.47 -17.40 -7.82
C LEU A 197 -1.56 -17.32 -6.74
N LEU A 198 -2.80 -17.02 -7.12
CA LEU A 198 -3.90 -16.97 -6.15
C LEU A 198 -4.20 -18.34 -5.56
N ARG A 199 -4.21 -19.40 -6.38
CA ARG A 199 -4.44 -20.77 -5.94
C ARG A 199 -3.43 -21.19 -4.87
N GLY A 200 -2.15 -20.92 -5.09
CA GLY A 200 -1.12 -21.21 -4.10
C GLY A 200 -1.35 -20.48 -2.77
N LEU A 201 -1.84 -19.24 -2.78
CA LEU A 201 -2.23 -18.53 -1.55
C LEU A 201 -3.42 -19.19 -0.85
N LEU A 202 -4.48 -19.52 -1.60
CA LEU A 202 -5.70 -20.12 -1.07
C LEU A 202 -5.43 -21.48 -0.39
N VAL A 203 -4.56 -22.28 -1.00
CA VAL A 203 -4.20 -23.62 -0.53
C VAL A 203 -3.21 -23.57 0.63
N ARG A 204 -2.17 -22.73 0.55
CA ARG A 204 -1.06 -22.74 1.51
C ARG A 204 -1.28 -21.88 2.74
N VAL A 205 -2.30 -21.01 2.72
CA VAL A 205 -2.67 -20.17 3.86
C VAL A 205 -4.09 -20.54 4.33
N PRO A 206 -4.23 -21.56 5.20
CA PRO A 206 -5.54 -22.02 5.64
C PRO A 206 -6.30 -20.96 6.45
N SER A 207 -5.58 -20.06 7.13
CA SER A 207 -6.12 -18.96 7.93
C SER A 207 -6.72 -17.80 7.12
N LEU A 208 -6.62 -17.82 5.79
CA LEU A 208 -7.16 -16.77 4.94
C LEU A 208 -8.69 -16.71 5.02
N GLU A 209 -9.24 -15.53 5.28
CA GLU A 209 -10.68 -15.29 5.48
C GLU A 209 -11.29 -14.41 4.38
N THR A 210 -10.51 -13.49 3.82
CA THR A 210 -11.00 -12.49 2.86
C THR A 210 -10.07 -12.36 1.66
N VAL A 211 -10.67 -12.34 0.47
CA VAL A 211 -10.02 -11.90 -0.76
C VAL A 211 -10.69 -10.61 -1.21
N GLU A 212 -9.88 -9.57 -1.37
CA GLU A 212 -10.29 -8.25 -1.84
C GLU A 212 -9.74 -8.11 -3.27
N ILE A 213 -10.61 -7.92 -4.27
CA ILE A 213 -10.19 -7.70 -5.66
C ILE A 213 -10.41 -6.24 -6.01
N ASP A 214 -9.37 -5.59 -6.53
CA ASP A 214 -9.41 -4.25 -7.06
C ASP A 214 -8.63 -4.19 -8.36
N ALA A 215 -8.72 -3.07 -9.08
CA ALA A 215 -8.03 -2.93 -10.35
C ALA A 215 -7.67 -1.49 -10.70
N TYR A 216 -6.77 -1.31 -11.67
CA TYR A 216 -6.50 0.00 -12.25
C TYR A 216 -7.62 0.41 -13.22
N PRO A 217 -7.81 1.72 -13.48
CA PRO A 217 -8.94 2.22 -14.29
C PRO A 217 -9.13 1.56 -15.65
N GLY A 218 -8.05 1.08 -16.28
CA GLY A 218 -8.10 0.43 -17.60
C GLY A 218 -8.68 -0.99 -17.62
N VAL A 219 -8.87 -1.63 -16.46
CA VAL A 219 -9.41 -3.00 -16.36
C VAL A 219 -10.95 -2.94 -16.28
N LYS A 220 -11.69 -3.92 -16.79
CA LYS A 220 -13.16 -3.95 -16.60
C LYS A 220 -13.55 -4.91 -15.49
N LYS A 221 -14.68 -4.67 -14.81
CA LYS A 221 -15.20 -5.53 -13.73
C LYS A 221 -15.50 -6.94 -14.21
N ASP A 222 -16.01 -7.03 -15.43
CA ASP A 222 -16.36 -8.23 -16.17
C ASP A 222 -15.21 -8.74 -17.07
N SER A 223 -14.01 -8.20 -16.91
CA SER A 223 -12.85 -8.63 -17.69
C SER A 223 -12.52 -10.12 -17.46
N PRO A 224 -12.01 -10.84 -18.48
CA PRO A 224 -11.72 -12.27 -18.39
C PRO A 224 -10.88 -12.65 -17.17
N LEU A 225 -9.86 -11.87 -16.83
CA LEU A 225 -9.00 -12.14 -15.67
C LEU A 225 -9.74 -11.95 -14.35
N VAL A 226 -10.45 -10.83 -14.17
CA VAL A 226 -11.20 -10.54 -12.92
C VAL A 226 -12.27 -11.60 -12.67
N MET A 227 -13.01 -11.97 -13.72
CA MET A 227 -14.04 -13.01 -13.62
C MET A 227 -13.43 -14.38 -13.30
N ALA A 228 -12.27 -14.71 -13.86
CA ALA A 228 -11.57 -15.96 -13.56
C ALA A 228 -11.06 -16.00 -12.10
N LEU A 229 -10.50 -14.90 -11.58
CA LEU A 229 -10.06 -14.79 -10.18
C LEU A 229 -11.23 -15.01 -9.22
N ARG A 230 -12.38 -14.37 -9.48
CA ARG A 230 -13.60 -14.54 -8.69
C ARG A 230 -14.07 -16.00 -8.70
N ARG A 231 -14.13 -16.62 -9.87
CA ARG A 231 -14.54 -18.03 -10.00
C ARG A 231 -13.59 -18.96 -9.25
N LEU A 232 -12.29 -18.71 -9.31
CA LEU A 232 -11.29 -19.51 -8.60
C LEU A 232 -11.49 -19.45 -7.08
N VAL A 233 -11.69 -18.25 -6.50
CA VAL A 233 -11.96 -18.12 -5.06
C VAL A 233 -13.20 -18.91 -4.66
N GLN A 234 -14.28 -18.78 -5.44
CA GLN A 234 -15.55 -19.46 -5.19
C GLN A 234 -15.42 -20.99 -5.31
N SER A 235 -14.63 -21.49 -6.26
CA SER A 235 -14.46 -22.93 -6.48
C SER A 235 -13.52 -23.59 -5.47
N GLU A 236 -12.42 -22.92 -5.10
CA GLU A 236 -11.40 -23.49 -4.21
C GLU A 236 -11.80 -23.40 -2.74
N ARG A 237 -12.37 -22.27 -2.31
CA ARG A 237 -12.72 -22.01 -0.91
C ARG A 237 -13.96 -21.13 -0.80
N SER A 238 -15.13 -21.77 -0.90
CA SER A 238 -16.43 -21.10 -0.81
C SER A 238 -16.69 -20.35 0.51
N SER A 239 -15.96 -20.67 1.58
CA SER A 239 -16.05 -19.96 2.87
C SER A 239 -15.29 -18.63 2.91
N ILE A 240 -14.42 -18.34 1.94
CA ILE A 240 -13.69 -17.08 1.88
C ILE A 240 -14.62 -15.97 1.41
N ARG A 241 -14.65 -14.88 2.17
CA ARG A 241 -15.40 -13.69 1.79
C ARG A 241 -14.70 -12.98 0.63
N LEU A 242 -15.41 -12.83 -0.49
CA LEU A 242 -14.96 -12.03 -1.62
C LEU A 242 -15.49 -10.60 -1.50
N THR A 243 -14.61 -9.62 -1.63
CA THR A 243 -14.93 -8.18 -1.54
C THR A 243 -14.31 -7.41 -2.70
N TRP A 244 -14.88 -6.27 -3.03
CA TRP A 244 -14.30 -5.34 -3.99
C TRP A 244 -13.46 -4.29 -3.27
N GLY A 245 -12.32 -3.93 -3.85
CA GLY A 245 -11.51 -2.84 -3.34
C GLY A 245 -12.07 -1.46 -3.69
N PRO A 246 -11.61 -0.41 -2.98
CA PRO A 246 -12.17 0.92 -3.08
C PRO A 246 -11.75 1.69 -4.34
N LEU A 247 -10.64 1.34 -5.01
CA LEU A 247 -10.08 2.15 -6.10
C LEU A 247 -11.02 2.21 -7.30
N ARG A 248 -11.68 1.09 -7.63
CA ARG A 248 -12.64 1.04 -8.74
C ARG A 248 -14.06 1.44 -8.38
N GLY A 249 -14.42 1.45 -7.11
CA GLY A 249 -15.78 1.75 -6.69
C GLY A 249 -16.82 0.72 -7.14
N TRP A 250 -16.39 -0.49 -7.54
CA TRP A 250 -17.28 -1.56 -8.02
C TRP A 250 -18.29 -2.04 -6.99
N GLU A 251 -18.08 -1.76 -5.71
CA GLU A 251 -19.04 -1.99 -4.64
C GLU A 251 -20.29 -1.09 -4.80
N LYS A 252 -20.10 0.19 -5.18
CA LYS A 252 -21.18 1.18 -5.30
C LYS A 252 -22.01 1.04 -6.59
N GLU A 253 -21.41 0.51 -7.66
CA GLU A 253 -22.13 0.24 -8.91
C GLU A 253 -23.32 -0.73 -8.73
N GLY A 254 -23.31 -1.56 -7.68
CA GLY A 254 -24.41 -2.45 -7.33
C GLY A 254 -25.61 -1.73 -6.69
N ASP A 255 -25.36 -0.60 -6.04
CA ASP A 255 -26.39 0.18 -5.32
C ASP A 255 -26.97 1.30 -6.20
N GLU A 256 -26.18 1.88 -7.12
CA GLU A 256 -26.65 2.95 -8.04
C GLU A 256 -27.46 2.45 -9.24
N ALA A 257 -27.38 1.16 -9.58
CA ALA A 257 -28.19 0.58 -10.67
C ALA A 257 -29.71 0.60 -10.36
N GLY A 258 -30.10 0.84 -9.11
CA GLY A 258 -31.49 0.98 -8.67
C GLY A 258 -32.09 2.38 -8.86
N GLU A 259 -31.29 3.45 -8.84
CA GLU A 259 -31.80 4.84 -8.91
C GLU A 259 -32.03 5.30 -10.35
N ILE A 260 -31.13 4.94 -11.28
CA ILE A 260 -31.24 5.33 -12.70
C ILE A 260 -32.42 4.59 -13.39
N GLY A 261 -32.82 3.43 -12.85
CA GLY A 261 -33.98 2.68 -13.33
C GLY A 261 -35.32 3.31 -12.95
N LEU A 262 -35.41 3.92 -11.76
CA LEU A 262 -36.67 4.50 -11.26
C LEU A 262 -36.99 5.83 -11.95
N GLU A 263 -36.01 6.71 -12.14
CA GLU A 263 -36.23 7.97 -12.87
C GLU A 263 -36.63 7.74 -14.33
N ARG A 264 -36.00 6.76 -14.99
CA ARG A 264 -36.33 6.39 -16.37
C ARG A 264 -37.69 5.69 -16.47
N ALA A 265 -38.07 4.90 -15.46
CA ALA A 265 -39.40 4.30 -15.36
C ALA A 265 -40.49 5.36 -15.07
N MET A 266 -40.20 6.36 -14.24
CA MET A 266 -41.11 7.47 -13.95
C MET A 266 -41.25 8.45 -15.11
N ALA A 267 -40.18 8.71 -15.86
CA ALA A 267 -40.22 9.48 -17.11
C ALA A 267 -41.07 8.77 -18.19
N GLY A 268 -41.10 7.44 -18.20
CA GLY A 268 -41.98 6.64 -19.06
C GLY A 268 -43.44 6.62 -18.62
N LEU A 269 -43.74 6.95 -17.35
CA LEU A 269 -45.08 6.93 -16.77
C LEU A 269 -45.75 8.32 -16.68
N GLY A 270 -45.09 9.37 -17.20
CA GLY A 270 -45.70 10.71 -17.34
C GLY A 270 -46.06 11.41 -16.02
N LEU A 271 -45.50 10.97 -14.89
CA LEU A 271 -45.75 11.55 -13.56
C LEU A 271 -44.60 12.49 -13.18
N GLY A 272 -44.47 13.60 -13.92
CA GLY A 272 -43.64 14.73 -13.56
C GLY A 272 -44.52 15.86 -13.00
N SER A 273 -44.49 16.05 -11.68
CA SER A 273 -45.23 17.10 -10.97
C SER A 273 -44.90 18.50 -11.49
N ALA A 274 -45.94 19.24 -11.85
CA ALA A 274 -45.90 20.69 -12.02
C ALA A 274 -45.54 21.37 -10.68
N SER A 275 -44.42 22.08 -10.65
CA SER A 275 -44.27 23.37 -9.95
C SER A 275 -42.86 23.92 -10.09
N ALA A 276 -42.61 24.66 -11.18
CA ALA A 276 -41.55 25.67 -11.21
C ALA A 276 -41.89 26.71 -12.28
N VAL A 277 -42.43 27.86 -11.85
CA VAL A 277 -42.25 29.11 -12.59
C VAL A 277 -41.87 30.19 -11.59
N SER A 278 -40.56 30.44 -11.49
CA SER A 278 -40.03 31.70 -11.02
C SER A 278 -38.97 32.19 -12.01
N THR A 279 -39.27 33.37 -12.57
CA THR A 279 -38.35 34.45 -12.96
C THR A 279 -37.35 34.24 -14.11
N SER A 280 -37.82 34.65 -15.29
CA SER A 280 -37.21 35.61 -16.23
C SER A 280 -35.68 35.71 -16.34
N ALA A 281 -35.15 35.25 -17.49
CA ALA A 281 -33.87 35.66 -18.03
C ALA A 281 -34.04 36.79 -19.05
N SER A 282 -33.32 37.87 -18.79
CA SER A 282 -33.11 39.05 -19.63
C SER A 282 -32.15 38.79 -20.79
N GLN A 283 -32.40 39.51 -21.89
CA GLN A 283 -31.42 40.10 -22.81
C GLN A 283 -30.43 39.17 -23.53
N GLN A 284 -30.68 38.94 -24.82
CA GLN A 284 -29.80 39.42 -25.91
C GLN A 284 -30.38 39.00 -27.26
N GLN A 285 -30.87 39.96 -28.04
CA GLN A 285 -30.80 39.88 -29.50
C GLN A 285 -30.90 41.29 -30.10
N ASN A 286 -29.75 41.72 -30.63
CA ASN A 286 -29.55 42.93 -31.39
C ASN A 286 -29.90 42.70 -32.87
N ALA A 287 -30.37 43.78 -33.49
CA ALA A 287 -30.29 44.13 -34.91
C ALA A 287 -31.15 43.33 -35.91
N ALA A 288 -32.24 43.96 -36.39
CA ALA A 288 -32.21 44.73 -37.64
C ALA A 288 -33.64 44.99 -38.16
N ARG A 289 -34.05 46.27 -38.16
CA ARG A 289 -35.13 46.80 -39.01
C ARG A 289 -34.82 48.27 -39.27
N ILE A 290 -35.10 48.69 -40.51
CA ILE A 290 -35.34 50.05 -41.05
C ILE A 290 -34.49 50.24 -42.32
N VAL A 291 -34.97 50.65 -43.50
CA VAL A 291 -36.29 50.93 -44.10
C VAL A 291 -36.03 51.05 -45.63
N GLN A 292 -37.01 50.70 -46.46
CA GLN A 292 -37.10 50.99 -47.90
C GLN A 292 -37.02 52.49 -48.21
N VAL A 293 -36.36 52.89 -49.32
CA VAL A 293 -36.93 53.89 -50.27
C VAL A 293 -36.43 53.55 -51.68
N GLN A 294 -37.38 53.32 -52.59
CA GLN A 294 -37.22 53.38 -54.04
C GLN A 294 -37.50 54.80 -54.53
N ALA A 295 -36.86 55.14 -55.67
CA ALA A 295 -37.00 56.35 -56.51
C ALA A 295 -36.26 57.61 -56.03
#